data_AF-A0A940JQD0-F1
#
_entry.id   AF-A0A940JQD0-F1
#
_cell.length_a   1.000
_cell.length_b   1.000
_cell.length_c   1.000
_cell.angle_alpha   90.00
_cell.angle_beta   90.00
_cell.angle_gamma   90.00
#
_symmetry.space_group_name_H-M   'P 1'
#
loop_
_entity.id
_entity.type
_entity.pdbx_description
1 polymer ?
#
loop_
_entity_poly.entity_id
_entity_poly.type
_entity_poly.pdbx_seq_one_letter_code
_entity_poly.pdbx_strand_id
1 'polypeptide(L)'
;MNERPQVRPATEGWTQARDAGGRPLLQFEAPVRRGKPPVHLADLSVEERASTVEALGFPRFRAKQLATHWFAHYTDDPAEMTDLPKQGREELVGALLPQLLTPVRTLRTDDGATVKFLWKLYDGALI
;
A
#
# COMPACT_ATOMS: atom_id res chain seq x y z
N MET A 1 23.23 -42.12 -1.04
CA MET A 1 22.12 -41.51 -0.26
C MET A 1 22.44 -40.03 -0.17
N ASN A 2 21.70 -39.15 -0.87
CA ASN A 2 21.92 -37.71 -0.76
C ASN A 2 21.18 -37.20 0.49
N GLU A 3 21.92 -37.01 1.59
CA GLU A 3 21.44 -36.24 2.73
C GLU A 3 21.26 -34.79 2.29
N ARG A 4 20.01 -34.39 2.03
CA ARG A 4 19.68 -32.96 1.96
C ARG A 4 19.80 -32.42 3.39
N PRO A 5 20.72 -31.48 3.68
CA PRO A 5 20.85 -30.93 5.02
C PRO A 5 19.52 -30.29 5.43
N GLN A 6 18.93 -30.75 6.54
CA GLN A 6 17.76 -30.11 7.09
C GLN A 6 18.17 -28.74 7.64
N VAL A 7 17.91 -27.68 6.87
CA VAL A 7 18.11 -26.31 7.32
C VAL A 7 16.99 -25.99 8.32
N ARG A 8 17.36 -25.71 9.57
CA ARG A 8 16.40 -25.18 10.55
C ARG A 8 16.10 -23.73 10.16
N PRO A 9 14.81 -23.32 10.07
CA PRO A 9 14.47 -21.95 9.80
C PRO A 9 15.06 -21.06 10.90
N ALA A 10 15.92 -20.12 10.51
CA ALA A 10 16.41 -19.09 11.40
C ALA A 10 15.33 -18.00 11.50
N THR A 11 15.10 -17.49 12.70
CA THR A 11 14.26 -16.31 12.88
C THR A 11 14.99 -15.12 12.27
N GLU A 12 14.42 -14.49 11.24
CA GLU A 12 15.00 -13.34 10.54
C GLU A 12 14.97 -12.07 11.42
N GLY A 13 15.81 -12.02 12.46
CA GLY A 13 15.96 -10.87 13.36
C GLY A 13 14.82 -10.67 14.37
N TRP A 14 13.74 -11.44 14.30
CA TRP A 14 12.65 -11.39 15.27
C TRP A 14 12.82 -12.44 16.37
N THR A 15 12.35 -12.14 17.59
CA THR A 15 12.37 -13.08 18.71
C THR A 15 10.96 -13.56 18.99
N GLN A 16 10.74 -14.88 19.02
CA GLN A 16 9.46 -15.48 19.38
C GLN A 16 9.11 -15.13 20.82
N ALA A 17 7.98 -14.45 21.03
CA ALA A 17 7.43 -14.23 22.37
C ALA A 17 7.12 -15.57 23.02
N ARG A 18 7.50 -15.72 24.29
CA ARG A 18 7.31 -16.94 25.09
C ARG A 18 6.59 -16.61 26.39
N ASP A 19 5.81 -17.57 26.89
CA ASP A 19 5.23 -17.51 28.23
C ASP A 19 6.28 -17.76 29.32
N ALA A 20 5.87 -17.67 30.59
CA ALA A 20 6.76 -17.93 31.73
C ALA A 20 7.33 -19.37 31.76
N GLY A 21 6.69 -20.32 31.07
CA GLY A 21 7.15 -21.70 30.91
C GLY A 21 8.04 -21.91 29.69
N GLY A 22 8.39 -20.86 28.95
CA GLY A 22 9.23 -20.92 27.76
C GLY A 22 8.54 -21.45 26.50
N ARG A 23 7.22 -21.64 26.53
CA ARG A 23 6.44 -22.07 25.35
C ARG A 23 6.10 -20.85 24.49
N PRO A 24 5.94 -20.99 23.16
CA PRO A 24 5.51 -19.89 22.30
C PRO A 24 4.18 -19.31 22.80
N LEU A 25 4.16 -17.99 23.03
CA LEU A 25 2.93 -17.29 23.37
C LEU A 25 2.08 -17.19 22.10
N LEU A 26 0.90 -17.81 22.14
CA LEU A 26 -0.06 -17.75 21.04
C LEU A 26 -0.98 -16.55 21.25
N GLN A 27 -0.85 -15.54 20.40
CA GLN A 27 -1.75 -14.38 20.38
C GLN A 27 -2.90 -14.67 19.41
N PHE A 28 -4.06 -15.00 19.95
CA PHE A 28 -5.29 -15.23 19.16
C PHE A 28 -6.16 -13.98 19.05
N GLU A 29 -5.94 -12.99 19.91
CA GLU A 29 -6.60 -11.70 19.79
C GLU A 29 -6.00 -10.95 18.59
N ALA A 30 -6.84 -10.66 17.62
CA ALA A 30 -6.48 -9.77 16.54
C ALA A 30 -6.08 -8.41 17.16
N PRO A 31 -4.94 -7.82 16.76
CA PRO A 31 -4.61 -6.46 17.19
C PRO A 31 -5.79 -5.54 16.85
N VAL A 32 -6.04 -4.56 17.72
CA VAL A 32 -7.15 -3.59 17.56
C VAL A 32 -7.13 -3.10 16.11
N ARG A 33 -8.16 -3.49 15.34
CA ARG A 33 -8.25 -3.08 13.95
C ARG A 33 -8.33 -1.57 13.94
N ARG A 34 -7.33 -0.94 13.34
CA ARG A 34 -7.43 0.46 12.95
C ARG A 34 -8.62 0.54 11.98
N GLY A 35 -9.33 1.66 11.99
CA GLY A 35 -10.57 1.84 11.20
C GLY A 35 -10.38 1.52 9.72
N LYS A 36 -11.45 1.49 8.93
CA LYS A 36 -11.35 1.17 7.49
C LYS A 36 -10.28 2.04 6.79
N PRO A 37 -9.57 1.50 5.78
CA PRO A 37 -8.64 2.31 5.00
C PRO A 37 -9.37 3.51 4.38
N PRO A 38 -8.68 4.64 4.17
CA PRO A 38 -9.18 5.72 3.33
C PRO A 38 -9.58 5.17 1.95
N VAL A 39 -10.66 5.71 1.40
CA VAL A 39 -11.12 5.35 0.05
C VAL A 39 -10.11 5.84 -0.97
N HIS A 40 -9.75 4.96 -1.91
CA HIS A 40 -8.86 5.27 -3.01
C HIS A 40 -9.64 5.45 -4.31
N LEU A 41 -9.11 6.24 -5.25
CA LEU A 41 -9.69 6.42 -6.59
C LEU A 41 -9.94 5.10 -7.32
N ALA A 42 -9.11 4.10 -7.03
CA ALA A 42 -9.21 2.75 -7.59
C ALA A 42 -10.42 1.95 -7.08
N ASP A 43 -10.96 2.31 -5.91
CA ASP A 43 -12.17 1.68 -5.35
C ASP A 43 -13.45 2.20 -6.01
N LEU A 44 -13.36 3.35 -6.68
CA LEU A 44 -14.49 4.08 -7.25
C LEU A 44 -14.68 3.73 -8.73
N SER A 45 -15.94 3.62 -9.16
CA SER A 45 -16.33 3.63 -10.57
C SER A 45 -16.05 4.99 -11.22
N VAL A 46 -16.12 5.06 -12.56
CA VAL A 46 -15.87 6.31 -13.31
C VAL A 46 -16.81 7.44 -12.87
N GLU A 47 -18.08 7.13 -12.63
CA GLU A 47 -19.09 8.11 -12.21
C GLU A 47 -18.90 8.55 -10.75
N GLU A 48 -18.54 7.62 -9.86
CA GLU A 48 -18.22 7.93 -8.46
C GLU A 48 -16.98 8.82 -8.34
N ARG A 49 -15.95 8.61 -9.18
CA ARG A 49 -14.78 9.50 -9.24
C ARG A 49 -15.19 10.91 -9.64
N ALA A 50 -16.00 11.05 -10.69
CA ALA A 50 -16.46 12.36 -11.15
C ALA A 50 -17.28 13.09 -10.07
N SER A 51 -18.17 12.37 -9.39
CA SER A 51 -18.99 12.89 -8.30
C SER A 51 -18.16 13.27 -7.06
N THR A 52 -17.13 12.47 -6.73
CA THR A 52 -16.22 12.78 -5.61
C THR A 52 -15.40 14.04 -5.89
N VAL A 53 -14.87 14.17 -7.11
CA VAL A 53 -14.13 15.37 -7.54
C VAL A 53 -15.03 16.62 -7.52
N GLU A 54 -16.28 16.50 -7.96
CA GLU A 54 -17.26 17.60 -7.90
C GLU A 54 -17.59 18.00 -6.46
N ALA A 55 -17.76 17.04 -5.56
CA ALA A 55 -17.99 17.30 -4.14
C ALA A 55 -16.80 18.00 -3.45
N LEU A 56 -15.58 17.80 -3.96
CA LEU A 56 -14.37 18.52 -3.54
C LEU A 56 -14.24 19.92 -4.16
N GLY A 57 -15.21 20.36 -4.96
CA GLY A 57 -15.21 21.69 -5.59
C GLY A 57 -14.42 21.77 -6.90
N PHE A 58 -13.99 20.64 -7.46
CA PHE A 58 -13.26 20.60 -8.72
C PHE A 58 -14.17 20.25 -9.90
N PRO A 59 -13.86 20.71 -11.13
CA PRO A 59 -14.60 20.30 -12.31
C PRO A 59 -14.55 18.77 -12.53
N ARG A 60 -15.70 18.16 -12.83
CA ARG A 60 -15.85 16.69 -13.03
C ARG A 60 -14.79 16.06 -13.93
N PHE A 61 -14.37 16.75 -14.99
CA PHE A 61 -13.37 16.23 -15.94
C PHE A 61 -11.99 16.00 -15.30
N ARG A 62 -11.68 16.64 -14.16
CA ARG A 62 -10.42 16.41 -13.41
C ARG A 62 -10.31 14.96 -12.92
N ALA A 63 -11.43 14.29 -12.67
CA ALA A 63 -11.44 12.86 -12.33
C ALA A 63 -10.80 12.00 -13.42
N LYS A 64 -11.06 12.33 -14.69
CA LYS A 64 -10.48 11.60 -15.83
C LYS A 64 -8.96 11.83 -15.92
N GLN A 65 -8.50 13.07 -15.72
CA GLN A 65 -7.07 13.38 -15.72
C GLN A 65 -6.34 12.61 -14.62
N LEU A 66 -6.87 12.66 -13.39
CA LEU A 66 -6.30 11.94 -12.26
C LEU A 66 -6.29 10.41 -12.50
N ALA A 67 -7.37 9.87 -13.06
CA ALA A 67 -7.43 8.46 -13.43
C ALA A 67 -6.40 8.08 -14.52
N THR A 68 -6.14 8.96 -15.50
CA THR A 68 -5.09 8.75 -16.51
C THR A 68 -3.71 8.70 -15.85
N HIS A 69 -3.39 9.61 -14.94
CA HIS A 69 -2.12 9.58 -14.22
C HIS A 69 -1.93 8.28 -13.43
N TRP A 70 -2.96 7.85 -12.72
CA TRP A 70 -2.89 6.63 -11.92
C TRP A 70 -2.85 5.35 -12.76
N PHE A 71 -3.80 5.15 -13.68
CA PHE A 71 -3.96 3.88 -14.40
C PHE A 71 -3.11 3.76 -15.66
N ALA A 72 -2.65 4.88 -16.25
CA ALA A 72 -1.90 4.86 -17.50
C ALA A 72 -0.45 5.32 -17.34
N HIS A 73 -0.19 6.30 -16.46
CA HIS A 73 1.15 6.81 -16.20
C HIS A 73 1.81 6.20 -14.95
N TYR A 74 1.04 5.47 -14.14
CA TYR A 74 1.51 4.78 -12.94
C TYR A 74 2.19 5.70 -11.93
N THR A 75 1.66 6.91 -11.77
CA THR A 75 2.15 7.92 -10.82
C THR A 75 1.04 8.40 -9.90
N ASP A 76 1.38 8.56 -8.63
CA ASP A 76 0.60 9.27 -7.61
C ASP A 76 1.27 10.59 -7.19
N ASP A 77 2.39 10.99 -7.81
CA ASP A 77 3.11 12.21 -7.47
C ASP A 77 2.40 13.44 -8.07
N PRO A 78 1.87 14.37 -7.25
CA PRO A 78 1.28 15.61 -7.74
C PRO A 78 2.25 16.43 -8.61
N ALA A 79 3.56 16.37 -8.38
CA ALA A 79 4.53 17.13 -9.16
C ALA A 79 4.55 16.71 -10.63
N GLU A 80 4.30 15.42 -10.92
CA GLU A 80 4.28 14.85 -12.26
C GLU A 80 2.95 15.10 -13.00
N MET A 81 1.88 15.44 -12.28
CA MET A 81 0.55 15.70 -12.84
C MET A 81 0.40 17.14 -13.38
N THR A 82 1.22 17.50 -14.37
CA THR A 82 1.39 18.89 -14.84
C THR A 82 0.15 19.50 -15.50
N ASP A 83 -0.80 18.71 -15.97
CA ASP A 83 -2.07 19.14 -16.56
C ASP A 83 -3.17 19.46 -15.50
N LEU A 84 -2.90 19.18 -14.23
CA LEU A 84 -3.70 19.67 -13.10
C LEU A 84 -3.25 21.09 -12.71
N PRO A 85 -4.16 21.98 -12.29
CA PRO A 85 -3.78 23.33 -11.85
C PRO A 85 -2.83 23.25 -10.66
N LYS A 86 -1.84 24.14 -10.57
CA LYS A 86 -0.93 24.18 -9.40
C LYS A 86 -1.71 24.40 -8.10
N GLN A 87 -2.72 25.27 -8.14
CA GLN A 87 -3.63 25.49 -7.02
C GLN A 87 -4.55 24.29 -6.85
N GLY A 88 -4.60 23.73 -5.63
CA GLY A 88 -5.45 22.59 -5.29
C GLY A 88 -4.96 21.24 -5.82
N ARG A 89 -3.78 21.16 -6.46
CA ARG A 89 -3.25 19.88 -6.97
C ARG A 89 -3.02 18.87 -5.86
N GLU A 90 -2.27 19.27 -4.85
CA GLU A 90 -1.92 18.40 -3.72
C GLU A 90 -3.15 17.98 -2.94
N GLU A 91 -4.13 18.87 -2.80
CA GLU A 91 -5.41 18.58 -2.16
C GLU A 91 -6.21 17.53 -2.95
N LEU A 92 -6.38 17.73 -4.26
CA LEU A 92 -7.09 16.79 -5.12
C LEU A 92 -6.43 15.41 -5.14
N VAL A 93 -5.10 15.37 -5.29
CA VAL A 93 -4.33 14.13 -5.31
C VAL A 93 -4.38 13.45 -3.95
N GLY A 94 -4.14 14.16 -2.86
CA GLY A 94 -4.16 13.59 -1.51
C GLY A 94 -5.54 13.07 -1.09
N ALA A 95 -6.62 13.68 -1.58
CA ALA A 95 -7.98 13.24 -1.28
C ALA A 95 -8.37 11.93 -2.00
N LEU A 96 -7.83 11.68 -3.19
CA LEU A 96 -8.23 10.54 -4.05
C LEU A 96 -7.14 9.47 -4.21
N LEU A 97 -5.88 9.79 -3.97
CA LEU A 97 -4.74 8.89 -3.99
C LEU A 97 -4.03 8.90 -2.63
N PRO A 98 -4.72 8.57 -1.52
CA PRO A 98 -4.07 8.49 -0.21
C PRO A 98 -3.02 7.37 -0.20
N GLN A 99 -1.92 7.58 0.54
CA GLN A 99 -0.89 6.56 0.70
C GLN A 99 -1.44 5.36 1.52
N LEU A 100 -1.65 4.23 0.85
CA LEU A 100 -2.14 2.99 1.47
C LEU A 100 -1.04 1.96 1.76
N LEU A 101 0.08 2.05 1.01
CA LEU A 101 1.21 1.13 1.08
C LEU A 101 2.51 1.92 1.22
N THR A 102 3.38 1.48 2.13
CA THR A 102 4.75 1.96 2.26
C THR A 102 5.71 0.82 1.95
N PRO A 103 6.66 0.97 1.00
CA PRO A 103 7.64 -0.06 0.73
C PRO A 103 8.61 -0.18 1.92
N VAL A 104 8.78 -1.40 2.45
CA VAL A 104 9.69 -1.65 3.58
C VAL A 104 10.97 -2.33 3.11
N ARG A 105 10.84 -3.34 2.25
CA ARG A 105 11.97 -4.11 1.75
C ARG A 105 11.67 -4.68 0.37
N THR A 106 12.70 -4.77 -0.45
CA THR A 106 12.66 -5.44 -1.75
C THR A 106 13.73 -6.51 -1.78
N LEU A 107 13.34 -7.72 -2.15
CA LEU A 107 14.23 -8.86 -2.39
C LEU A 107 14.16 -9.22 -3.88
N ARG A 108 15.29 -9.58 -4.47
CA ARG A 108 15.41 -9.96 -5.89
C ARG A 108 16.22 -11.25 -5.98
N THR A 109 15.85 -12.14 -6.90
CA THR A 109 16.68 -13.29 -7.26
C THR A 109 17.92 -12.84 -8.04
N ASP A 110 18.91 -13.72 -8.13
CA ASP A 110 20.19 -13.43 -8.79
C ASP A 110 20.02 -13.06 -10.27
N ASP A 111 19.06 -13.70 -10.95
CA ASP A 111 18.69 -13.42 -12.34
C ASP A 111 17.73 -12.23 -12.49
N GLY A 112 17.25 -11.65 -11.39
CA GLY A 112 16.30 -10.55 -11.35
C GLY A 112 14.90 -10.87 -11.86
N ALA A 113 14.62 -12.12 -12.25
CA ALA A 113 13.34 -12.51 -12.83
C ALA A 113 12.21 -12.57 -11.80
N THR A 114 12.55 -12.67 -10.50
CA THR A 114 11.59 -12.64 -9.40
C THR A 114 11.94 -11.52 -8.42
N VAL A 115 10.94 -10.69 -8.12
CA VAL A 115 11.04 -9.61 -7.14
C VAL A 115 9.96 -9.81 -6.07
N LYS A 116 10.37 -9.86 -4.80
CA LYS A 116 9.48 -9.88 -3.66
C LYS A 116 9.54 -8.55 -2.93
N PHE A 117 8.37 -7.94 -2.73
CA PHE A 117 8.23 -6.72 -1.95
C PHE A 117 7.64 -7.07 -0.59
N LEU A 118 8.11 -6.40 0.45
CA LEU A 118 7.47 -6.30 1.75
C LEU A 118 6.86 -4.91 1.85
N TRP A 119 5.54 -4.87 2.00
CA TRP A 119 4.79 -3.63 2.13
C TRP A 119 4.29 -3.47 3.57
N LYS A 120 4.23 -2.23 4.02
CA LYS A 120 3.50 -1.84 5.23
C LYS A 120 2.18 -1.19 4.82
N LEU A 121 1.08 -1.73 5.30
CA LEU A 121 -0.27 -1.20 5.09
C LEU A 121 -0.52 0.05 5.95
N TYR A 122 -1.58 0.80 5.63
CA TYR A 122 -2.04 1.96 6.39
C TYR A 122 -2.24 1.68 7.90
N ASP A 123 -2.65 0.46 8.26
CA ASP A 123 -2.85 0.03 9.64
C ASP A 123 -1.58 -0.48 10.33
N GLY A 124 -0.47 -0.55 9.59
CA GLY A 124 0.83 -1.02 10.05
C GLY A 124 1.07 -2.51 9.89
N ALA A 125 0.12 -3.29 9.36
CA ALA A 125 0.36 -4.67 9.00
C ALA A 125 1.41 -4.78 7.89
N LEU A 126 2.15 -5.90 7.88
CA LEU A 126 3.16 -6.19 6.86
C LEU A 126 2.66 -7.30 5.95
N ILE A 127 2.71 -7.10 4.62
CA ILE A 127 2.32 -8.08 3.60
C ILE A 127 3.40 -8.27 2.53
#